data_AF-A0A938JEX8-F1
#
_entry.id   AF-A0A938JEX8-F1
#
_cell.length_a   1.000
_cell.length_b   1.000
_cell.length_c   1.000
_cell.angle_alpha   90.00
_cell.angle_beta   90.00
_cell.angle_gamma   90.00
#
_symmetry.space_group_name_H-M   'P 1'
#
loop_
_entity.id
_entity.type
_entity.pdbx_description
1 polymer ?
#
loop_
_entity_poly.entity_id
_entity_poly.type
_entity_poly.pdbx_seq_one_letter_code
_entity_poly.pdbx_strand_id
1 'polypeptide(L)'
;MSDTISWSEIFSVLKNKTDLTSQQSTWAMNTIMSGAAKDTEIKEFLLSLNDKGESASEITSFVEVLLQHGVKLEVTNNAVDTCGTGGDSLSTVNISTAAALVVAGCGIPVVKHGNRAASSKSGSADVLETLGVLTSMS
;
A
#
# COMPACT_ATOMS: atom_id res chain seq x y z
N MET A 1 -23.31 -21.12 -12.98
CA MET A 1 -23.53 -19.71 -13.32
C MET A 1 -22.73 -18.92 -12.30
N SER A 2 -21.62 -18.30 -12.69
CA SER A 2 -20.87 -17.45 -11.77
C SER A 2 -21.66 -16.17 -11.64
N ASP A 3 -22.25 -15.91 -10.47
CA ASP A 3 -22.73 -14.57 -10.17
C ASP A 3 -21.53 -13.62 -10.34
N THR A 4 -21.68 -12.64 -11.23
CA THR A 4 -20.65 -11.65 -11.50
C THR A 4 -20.61 -10.68 -10.33
N ILE A 5 -19.53 -10.71 -9.56
CA ILE A 5 -19.31 -9.78 -8.44
C ILE A 5 -19.44 -8.33 -8.95
N SER A 6 -20.09 -7.49 -8.15
CA SER A 6 -20.37 -6.09 -8.48
C SER A 6 -20.18 -5.15 -7.29
N TRP A 7 -20.00 -3.85 -7.54
CA TRP A 7 -19.86 -2.86 -6.48
C TRP A 7 -21.05 -2.80 -5.52
N SER A 8 -22.28 -2.96 -6.04
CA SER A 8 -23.48 -3.01 -5.20
C SER A 8 -23.45 -4.16 -4.20
N GLU A 9 -22.92 -5.32 -4.60
CA GLU A 9 -22.74 -6.47 -3.72
C GLU A 9 -21.68 -6.18 -2.66
N ILE A 10 -20.50 -5.68 -3.07
CA ILE A 10 -19.40 -5.29 -2.16
C ILE A 10 -19.91 -4.32 -1.09
N PHE A 11 -20.61 -3.26 -1.49
CA PHE A 11 -21.12 -2.27 -0.54
C PHE A 11 -22.17 -2.86 0.39
N SER A 12 -23.04 -3.76 -0.10
CA SER A 12 -24.01 -4.43 0.76
C SER A 12 -23.32 -5.28 1.83
N VAL A 13 -22.27 -6.02 1.48
CA VAL A 13 -21.51 -6.85 2.43
C VAL A 13 -20.84 -5.98 3.49
N LEU A 14 -20.13 -4.92 3.06
CA LEU A 14 -19.44 -4.01 3.99
C LEU A 14 -20.41 -3.26 4.92
N LYS A 15 -21.55 -2.77 4.40
CA LYS A 15 -22.59 -2.10 5.19
C LYS A 15 -23.22 -3.02 6.24
N ASN A 16 -23.31 -4.32 5.93
CA ASN A 16 -23.76 -5.35 6.87
C ASN A 16 -22.66 -5.80 7.85
N LYS A 17 -21.53 -5.07 7.93
CA LYS A 17 -20.39 -5.38 8.82
C LYS A 17 -19.86 -6.80 8.65
N THR A 18 -19.95 -7.32 7.43
CA THR A 18 -19.50 -8.66 7.08
C THR A 18 -18.21 -8.55 6.27
N ASP A 19 -17.27 -9.46 6.52
CA ASP A 19 -16.02 -9.51 5.78
C ASP A 19 -16.24 -9.95 4.34
N LEU A 20 -15.52 -9.32 3.43
CA LEU A 20 -15.45 -9.76 2.04
C LEU A 20 -14.73 -11.11 1.96
N THR A 21 -15.22 -11.96 1.08
CA THR A 21 -14.49 -13.15 0.68
C THR A 21 -13.23 -12.76 -0.09
N SER A 22 -12.22 -13.64 -0.12
CA SER A 22 -11.01 -13.41 -0.92
C SER A 22 -11.33 -13.08 -2.39
N GLN A 23 -12.33 -13.77 -2.98
CA GLN A 23 -12.75 -13.49 -4.35
C GLN A 23 -13.32 -12.07 -4.53
N GLN A 24 -14.12 -11.59 -3.58
CA GLN A 24 -14.67 -10.24 -3.56
C GLN A 24 -13.58 -9.18 -3.37
N SER A 25 -12.65 -9.42 -2.42
CA SER A 25 -11.51 -8.55 -2.18
C SER A 25 -10.60 -8.42 -3.40
N THR A 26 -10.27 -9.56 -4.04
CA THR A 26 -9.47 -9.61 -5.26
C THR A 26 -10.19 -8.90 -6.41
N TRP A 27 -11.49 -9.12 -6.58
CA TRP A 27 -12.27 -8.45 -7.61
C TRP A 27 -12.28 -6.91 -7.43
N ALA A 28 -12.55 -6.44 -6.21
CA ALA A 28 -12.59 -5.01 -5.91
C ALA A 28 -11.23 -4.36 -6.18
N MET A 29 -10.15 -4.94 -5.67
CA MET A 29 -8.81 -4.38 -5.87
C MET A 29 -8.35 -4.43 -7.33
N ASN A 30 -8.64 -5.49 -8.08
CA ASN A 30 -8.32 -5.52 -9.52
C ASN A 30 -9.07 -4.45 -10.29
N THR A 31 -10.33 -4.20 -9.95
CA THR A 31 -11.16 -3.16 -10.58
C THR A 31 -10.59 -1.77 -10.29
N ILE A 32 -10.10 -1.53 -9.07
CA ILE A 32 -9.42 -0.28 -8.69
C ILE A 32 -8.09 -0.13 -9.43
N MET A 33 -7.22 -1.14 -9.36
CA MET A 33 -5.85 -1.08 -9.89
C MET A 33 -5.78 -1.04 -11.42
N SER A 34 -6.80 -1.56 -12.11
CA SER A 34 -6.92 -1.45 -13.57
C SER A 34 -7.47 -0.11 -14.04
N GLY A 35 -7.89 0.78 -13.13
CA GLY A 35 -8.52 2.06 -13.46
C GLY A 35 -9.97 1.92 -13.96
N ALA A 36 -10.59 0.76 -13.80
CA ALA A 36 -11.98 0.51 -14.20
C ALA A 36 -13.00 1.01 -13.17
N ALA A 37 -12.59 1.23 -11.92
CA ALA A 37 -13.43 1.78 -10.86
C ALA A 37 -13.58 3.31 -11.00
N LYS A 38 -14.79 3.83 -10.77
CA LYS A 38 -15.04 5.27 -10.69
C LYS A 38 -14.58 5.82 -9.35
N ASP A 39 -14.20 7.10 -9.30
CA ASP A 39 -13.83 7.79 -8.06
C ASP A 39 -14.89 7.66 -6.96
N THR A 40 -16.18 7.69 -7.34
CA THR A 40 -17.29 7.53 -6.40
C THR A 40 -17.36 6.11 -5.82
N GLU A 41 -17.00 5.09 -6.60
CA GLU A 41 -16.96 3.69 -6.15
C GLU A 41 -15.77 3.46 -5.22
N ILE A 42 -14.60 4.01 -5.57
CA ILE A 42 -13.39 3.97 -4.72
C ILE A 42 -13.68 4.65 -3.38
N LYS A 43 -14.28 5.84 -3.40
CA LYS A 43 -14.66 6.58 -2.20
C LYS A 43 -15.59 5.77 -1.30
N GLU A 44 -16.69 5.24 -1.86
CA GLU A 44 -17.68 4.48 -1.09
C GLU A 44 -17.06 3.19 -0.52
N PHE A 45 -16.20 2.52 -1.29
CA PHE A 45 -15.48 1.33 -0.84
C PHE A 45 -14.61 1.63 0.37
N LEU A 46 -13.77 2.67 0.29
CA LEU A 46 -12.86 3.05 1.37
C LEU A 46 -13.61 3.49 2.63
N LEU A 47 -14.69 4.26 2.50
CA LEU A 47 -15.52 4.67 3.63
C LEU A 47 -16.23 3.48 4.27
N SER A 48 -16.84 2.60 3.46
CA SER A 48 -17.55 1.41 3.97
C SER A 48 -16.61 0.43 4.65
N LEU A 49 -15.40 0.25 4.11
CA LEU A 49 -14.37 -0.60 4.69
C LEU A 49 -13.85 -0.02 6.01
N ASN A 50 -13.55 1.29 6.04
CA ASN A 50 -13.13 1.99 7.27
C ASN A 50 -14.20 1.88 8.36
N ASP A 51 -15.47 2.09 8.01
CA ASP A 51 -16.56 1.98 8.97
C ASP A 51 -16.73 0.55 9.49
N LYS A 52 -16.49 -0.47 8.66
CA LYS A 52 -16.51 -1.88 9.08
C LYS A 52 -15.30 -2.23 9.95
N GLY A 53 -14.13 -1.70 9.59
CA GLY A 53 -12.81 -2.22 9.96
C GLY A 53 -12.38 -3.34 9.02
N GLU A 54 -11.09 -3.39 8.67
CA GLU A 54 -10.49 -4.43 7.84
C GLU A 54 -10.25 -5.75 8.59
N SER A 55 -10.34 -6.87 7.89
CA SER A 55 -9.92 -8.18 8.39
C SER A 55 -8.58 -8.63 7.77
N ALA A 56 -7.87 -9.53 8.45
CA ALA A 56 -6.59 -10.04 7.96
C ALA A 56 -6.70 -10.69 6.57
N SER A 57 -7.78 -11.44 6.31
CA SER A 57 -8.01 -12.09 5.02
C SER A 57 -8.26 -11.11 3.88
N GLU A 58 -8.95 -10.00 4.18
CA GLU A 58 -9.18 -8.92 3.22
C GLU A 58 -7.84 -8.25 2.87
N ILE A 59 -7.07 -7.86 3.89
CA ILE A 59 -5.74 -7.25 3.71
C ILE A 59 -4.81 -8.15 2.92
N THR A 60 -4.75 -9.46 3.22
CA THR A 60 -3.94 -10.41 2.44
C THR A 60 -4.33 -10.38 0.96
N SER A 61 -5.63 -10.47 0.65
CA SER A 61 -6.11 -10.46 -0.74
C SER A 61 -5.83 -9.12 -1.44
N PHE A 62 -5.90 -8.00 -0.72
CA PHE A 62 -5.55 -6.69 -1.26
C PHE A 62 -4.06 -6.59 -1.58
N VAL A 63 -3.20 -7.02 -0.65
CA VAL A 63 -1.74 -7.02 -0.80
C VAL A 63 -1.32 -7.89 -1.98
N GLU A 64 -1.91 -9.08 -2.14
CA GLU A 64 -1.63 -9.95 -3.28
C GLU A 64 -1.91 -9.27 -4.63
N VAL A 65 -3.04 -8.58 -4.75
CA VAL A 65 -3.38 -7.84 -5.98
C VAL A 65 -2.45 -6.64 -6.19
N LEU A 66 -2.12 -5.90 -5.13
CA LEU A 66 -1.17 -4.79 -5.20
C LEU A 66 0.20 -5.25 -5.69
N LEU A 67 0.71 -6.38 -5.16
CA LEU A 67 1.98 -6.97 -5.59
C LEU A 67 1.95 -7.48 -7.03
N GLN A 68 0.79 -7.95 -7.51
CA GLN A 68 0.63 -8.36 -8.92
C GLN A 68 0.70 -7.17 -9.89
N HIS A 69 0.22 -5.99 -9.47
CA HIS A 69 0.26 -4.76 -10.27
C HIS A 69 1.56 -3.96 -10.10
N GLY A 70 2.35 -4.27 -9.06
CA GLY A 70 3.63 -3.62 -8.81
C GLY A 70 4.70 -4.00 -9.82
N VAL A 71 5.64 -3.08 -10.06
CA VAL A 71 6.86 -3.38 -10.82
C VAL A 71 7.71 -4.34 -10.01
N LYS A 72 8.02 -5.51 -10.59
CA LYS A 72 8.86 -6.51 -9.95
C LYS A 72 10.33 -6.12 -10.07
N LEU A 73 11.06 -6.24 -8.96
CA LEU A 73 12.49 -6.01 -8.89
C LEU A 73 13.19 -7.35 -8.62
N GLU A 74 14.20 -7.65 -9.42
CA GLU A 74 15.14 -8.74 -9.11
C GLU A 74 16.08 -8.26 -8.00
N VAL A 75 15.95 -8.86 -6.82
CA VAL A 75 16.71 -8.50 -5.63
C VAL A 75 17.56 -9.66 -5.16
N THR A 76 18.76 -9.37 -4.66
CA THR A 76 19.61 -10.39 -4.03
C THR A 76 18.97 -10.92 -2.76
N ASN A 77 19.16 -12.20 -2.44
CA ASN A 77 18.48 -12.94 -1.35
C ASN A 77 18.65 -12.36 0.08
N ASN A 78 19.46 -11.33 0.28
CA ASN A 78 19.73 -10.73 1.59
C ASN A 78 19.39 -9.22 1.66
N ALA A 79 18.58 -8.72 0.73
CA ALA A 79 18.12 -7.35 0.79
C ALA A 79 17.11 -7.14 1.94
N VAL A 80 17.19 -5.98 2.60
CA VAL A 80 16.24 -5.59 3.64
C VAL A 80 15.49 -4.32 3.27
N ASP A 81 14.27 -4.17 3.79
CA ASP A 81 13.53 -2.92 3.75
C ASP A 81 13.41 -2.35 5.17
N THR A 82 13.49 -1.02 5.27
CA THR A 82 13.30 -0.26 6.50
C THR A 82 12.16 0.74 6.30
N CYS A 83 10.98 0.27 5.89
CA CYS A 83 9.80 1.10 5.71
C CYS A 83 9.01 1.29 7.02
N GLY A 84 8.20 2.33 7.06
CA GLY A 84 7.24 2.55 8.13
C GLY A 84 5.91 2.98 7.53
N THR A 85 4.81 2.69 8.21
CA THR A 85 3.45 3.05 7.74
C THR A 85 3.22 4.56 7.71
N GLY A 86 3.98 5.32 8.50
CA GLY A 86 3.74 6.75 8.71
C GLY A 86 2.46 6.98 9.54
N GLY A 87 2.03 8.24 9.63
CA GLY A 87 0.75 8.60 10.26
C GLY A 87 0.71 8.56 11.79
N ASP A 88 1.84 8.33 12.46
CA ASP A 88 1.94 8.33 13.93
C ASP A 88 1.69 9.71 14.56
N SER A 89 1.59 10.77 13.76
CA SER A 89 1.47 12.18 14.19
C SER A 89 2.62 12.67 15.07
N LEU A 90 3.66 11.86 15.26
CA LEU A 90 4.79 12.16 16.15
C LEU A 90 5.80 13.10 15.47
N SER A 91 5.60 13.46 14.20
CA SER A 91 6.53 14.28 13.40
C SER A 91 7.98 13.78 13.54
N THR A 92 8.15 12.46 13.61
CA THR A 92 9.46 11.83 13.76
C THR A 92 10.34 12.25 12.60
N VAL A 93 11.65 12.42 12.88
CA VAL A 93 12.64 12.52 11.80
C VAL A 93 12.56 11.26 10.94
N ASN A 94 13.09 11.28 9.72
CA ASN A 94 13.05 10.14 8.80
C ASN A 94 13.97 8.98 9.28
N ILE A 95 13.68 8.41 10.44
CA ILE A 95 14.42 7.35 11.14
C ILE A 95 14.55 6.15 10.22
N SER A 96 13.48 5.80 9.52
CA SER A 96 13.43 4.66 8.60
C SER A 96 14.39 4.85 7.40
N THR A 97 14.57 6.09 6.93
CA THR A 97 15.56 6.46 5.89
C THR A 97 16.98 6.49 6.45
N ALA A 98 17.18 7.04 7.65
CA ALA A 98 18.49 7.04 8.30
C ALA A 98 18.98 5.60 8.57
N ALA A 99 18.09 4.73 9.05
CA ALA A 99 18.36 3.31 9.25
C ALA A 99 18.76 2.61 7.94
N ALA A 100 18.06 2.89 6.82
CA ALA A 100 18.45 2.37 5.50
C ALA A 100 19.89 2.73 5.14
N LEU A 101 20.28 4.00 5.31
CA LEU A 101 21.62 4.47 4.98
C LEU A 101 22.70 3.82 5.87
N VAL A 102 22.42 3.66 7.17
CA VAL A 102 23.34 2.99 8.10
C VAL A 102 23.52 1.51 7.74
N VAL A 103 22.43 0.79 7.48
CA VAL A 103 22.47 -0.62 7.10
C VAL A 103 23.22 -0.82 5.78
N ALA A 104 22.97 0.05 4.79
CA ALA A 104 23.70 0.06 3.53
C ALA A 104 25.20 0.33 3.74
N GLY A 105 25.55 1.25 4.66
CA GLY A 105 26.93 1.53 5.06
C GLY A 105 27.64 0.33 5.72
N CYS A 106 26.89 -0.60 6.32
CA CYS A 106 27.40 -1.87 6.83
C CYS A 106 27.61 -2.94 5.74
N GLY A 107 27.37 -2.62 4.47
CA GLY A 107 27.52 -3.54 3.34
C GLY A 107 26.33 -4.49 3.13
N ILE A 108 25.20 -4.25 3.80
CA ILE A 108 23.97 -5.03 3.63
C ILE A 108 23.11 -4.35 2.56
N PRO A 109 22.67 -5.06 1.49
CA PRO A 109 21.79 -4.46 0.49
C PRO A 109 20.48 -3.96 1.10
N VAL A 110 20.09 -2.72 0.78
CA VAL A 110 18.82 -2.14 1.22
C VAL A 110 17.98 -1.81 -0.01
N VAL A 111 16.77 -2.38 -0.07
CA VAL A 111 15.75 -2.05 -1.06
C VAL A 111 14.58 -1.47 -0.31
N LYS A 112 14.52 -0.13 -0.32
CA LYS A 112 13.55 0.61 0.46
C LYS A 112 12.41 1.09 -0.42
N HIS A 113 11.18 0.69 -0.09
CA HIS A 113 10.02 1.41 -0.60
C HIS A 113 9.78 2.67 0.23
N GLY A 114 9.26 3.71 -0.42
CA GLY A 114 9.10 5.00 0.19
C GLY A 114 8.20 5.91 -0.63
N ASN A 115 7.63 6.91 0.03
CA ASN A 115 6.79 7.91 -0.63
C ASN A 115 7.10 9.31 -0.08
N ARG A 116 6.48 10.32 -0.68
CA ARG A 116 6.41 11.68 -0.15
C ARG A 116 5.56 11.72 1.11
N ALA A 117 5.67 12.80 1.87
CA ALA A 117 4.83 13.02 3.03
C ALA A 117 3.34 13.02 2.65
N ALA A 118 2.55 12.16 3.30
CA ALA A 118 1.09 12.20 3.22
C ALA A 118 0.47 13.11 4.31
N SER A 119 1.02 13.07 5.54
CA SER A 119 0.55 13.85 6.69
C SER A 119 1.68 14.39 7.59
N SER A 120 2.95 14.00 7.35
CA SER A 120 4.13 14.46 8.09
C SER A 120 4.76 15.70 7.44
N LYS A 121 5.81 16.26 8.08
CA LYS A 121 6.59 17.36 7.50
C LYS A 121 7.47 16.96 6.31
N SER A 122 7.89 15.69 6.25
CA SER A 122 8.66 15.13 5.13
C SER A 122 8.56 13.61 5.11
N GLY A 123 8.44 13.03 3.91
CA GLY A 123 8.52 11.59 3.67
C GLY A 123 9.94 11.17 3.27
N SER A 124 10.14 9.87 3.09
CA SER A 124 11.45 9.34 2.71
C SER A 124 11.91 9.84 1.35
N ALA A 125 10.98 10.00 0.40
CA ALA A 125 11.31 10.53 -0.92
C ALA A 125 11.77 12.00 -0.85
N ASP A 126 11.11 12.83 -0.03
CA ASP A 126 11.45 14.25 0.11
C ASP A 126 12.86 14.46 0.69
N VAL A 127 13.24 13.62 1.66
CA VAL A 127 14.60 13.62 2.23
C VAL A 127 15.64 13.19 1.21
N LEU A 128 15.40 12.08 0.51
CA LEU A 128 16.35 11.55 -0.47
C LEU A 128 16.55 12.53 -1.63
N GLU A 129 15.49 13.16 -2.14
CA GLU A 129 15.57 14.18 -3.19
C GLU A 129 16.36 15.41 -2.73
N THR A 130 16.14 15.87 -1.49
CA THR A 130 16.92 16.98 -0.92
C THR A 130 18.41 16.65 -0.83
N LEU A 131 18.75 15.37 -0.62
CA LEU A 131 20.13 14.87 -0.63
C LEU A 131 20.69 14.62 -2.05
N GLY A 132 19.92 14.92 -3.10
CA GLY A 132 20.33 14.76 -4.50
C GLY A 132 20.18 13.33 -5.04
N VAL A 133 19.43 12.47 -4.36
CA VAL A 133 19.15 11.09 -4.80
C VAL A 133 17.90 11.07 -5.67
N LEU A 134 17.98 10.39 -6.82
CA LEU A 134 16.83 10.13 -7.68
C LEU A 134 15.91 9.09 -7.03
N THR A 135 14.63 9.44 -6.85
CA THR A 135 13.61 8.62 -6.21
C THR A 135 12.63 7.98 -7.20
N SER A 136 12.51 8.55 -8.39
CA SER A 136 11.77 7.95 -9.50
C SER A 136 12.70 7.04 -10.30
N MET A 137 12.46 5.73 -10.23
CA MET A 137 13.11 4.76 -11.12
C MET A 137 12.08 4.30 -12.15
N SER A 138 12.50 4.28 -13.42
CA SER A 138 11.73 3.78 -14.57
C SER A 138 11.72 2.26 -14.63
#